data_AF-A0A2Z6QUX6-F1
#
_entry.id   AF-A0A2Z6QUX6-F1
#
_cell.length_a   1.000
_cell.length_b   1.000
_cell.length_c   1.000
_cell.angle_alpha   90.00
_cell.angle_beta   90.00
_cell.angle_gamma   90.00
#
_symmetry.space_group_name_H-M   'P 1'
#
loop_
_entity.id
_entity.type
_entity.pdbx_description
1 polymer ?
#
loop_
_entity_poly.entity_id
_entity_poly.type
_entity_poly.pdbx_seq_one_letter_code
_entity_poly.pdbx_strand_id
1 'polypeptide(L)'
;MQARTVKQWKEDNSIIDFPWPAQSPDLNPIEHLWDVLERRVREHKPHPKNIEELMVILEEEWNKIEPEILTNLVESLPRRVQAVLDSHGNPTRY
;
A
#
# COMPACT_ATOMS: atom_id res chain seq x y z
N MET A 1 18.18 -3.68 -7.89
CA MET A 1 19.44 -3.85 -7.13
C MET A 1 19.29 -3.04 -5.85
N GLN A 2 19.40 -3.67 -4.67
CA GLN A 2 19.32 -2.95 -3.39
C GLN A 2 20.70 -2.33 -3.06
N ALA A 3 20.70 -1.14 -2.45
CA ALA A 3 21.94 -0.53 -1.97
C ALA A 3 22.57 -1.39 -0.85
N ARG A 4 23.90 -1.48 -0.83
CA ARG A 4 24.66 -2.31 0.14
C ARG A 4 24.33 -1.97 1.58
N THR A 5 24.17 -0.68 1.88
CA THR A 5 23.82 -0.17 3.22
C THR A 5 22.45 -0.66 3.68
N VAL A 6 21.46 -0.70 2.78
CA VAL A 6 20.11 -1.21 3.07
C VAL A 6 20.15 -2.72 3.32
N LYS A 7 20.91 -3.48 2.52
CA LYS A 7 21.06 -4.93 2.70
C LYS A 7 21.67 -5.27 4.06
N GLN A 8 22.76 -4.60 4.42
CA GLN A 8 23.43 -4.80 5.71
C GLN A 8 22.48 -4.49 6.88
N TRP A 9 21.80 -3.34 6.83
CA TRP A 9 20.87 -2.95 7.88
C TRP A 9 19.74 -3.98 8.06
N LYS A 10 19.19 -4.54 6.97
CA LYS A 10 18.18 -5.61 7.06
C LYS A 10 18.73 -6.87 7.72
N GLU A 11 19.94 -7.29 7.36
CA GLU A 11 20.62 -8.45 7.95
C GLU A 11 20.83 -8.24 9.47
N ASP A 12 21.36 -7.07 9.86
CA ASP A 12 21.60 -6.71 11.25
C ASP A 12 20.31 -6.69 12.10
N ASN A 13 19.17 -6.36 11.48
CA ASN A 13 17.85 -6.31 12.12
C ASN A 13 17.02 -7.59 11.90
N SER A 14 17.60 -8.67 11.35
CA SER A 14 16.90 -9.94 11.07
C SER A 14 15.61 -9.78 10.25
N ILE A 15 15.58 -8.80 9.33
CA ILE A 15 14.44 -8.57 8.44
C ILE A 15 14.50 -9.54 7.27
N ILE A 16 13.45 -10.35 7.12
CA ILE A 16 13.31 -11.31 6.02
C ILE A 16 12.77 -10.57 4.80
N ASP A 17 13.50 -10.63 3.69
CA ASP A 17 13.04 -10.12 2.40
C ASP A 17 12.03 -11.06 1.76
N PHE A 18 10.93 -10.49 1.28
CA PHE A 18 9.95 -11.21 0.46
C PHE A 18 10.31 -11.08 -1.02
N PRO A 19 10.34 -12.18 -1.81
CA PRO A 19 10.59 -12.10 -3.24
C PRO A 19 9.43 -11.34 -3.92
N TRP A 20 9.72 -10.15 -4.43
CA TRP A 20 8.72 -9.31 -5.09
C TRP A 20 8.98 -9.23 -6.60
N PRO A 21 7.97 -9.52 -7.45
CA PRO A 21 8.10 -9.35 -8.89
C PRO A 21 8.19 -7.86 -9.27
N ALA A 22 9.01 -7.55 -10.27
CA ALA A 22 9.09 -6.19 -10.78
C ALA A 22 7.77 -5.76 -11.43
N GLN A 23 7.41 -4.48 -11.29
CA GLN A 23 6.24 -3.88 -11.94
C GLN A 23 4.88 -4.52 -11.57
N SER A 24 4.75 -5.03 -10.35
CA SER A 24 3.48 -5.60 -9.84
C SER A 24 2.86 -4.74 -8.73
N PRO A 25 2.32 -3.54 -9.05
CA PRO A 25 1.59 -2.73 -8.08
C PRO A 25 0.27 -3.40 -7.66
N ASP A 26 -0.30 -4.25 -8.52
CA ASP A 26 -1.51 -5.02 -8.29
C ASP A 26 -1.39 -6.02 -7.11
N LEU A 27 -0.17 -6.52 -6.89
CA LEU A 27 0.16 -7.33 -5.72
C LEU A 27 0.35 -6.51 -4.45
N ASN A 28 0.63 -5.19 -4.54
CA ASN A 28 1.00 -4.35 -3.41
C ASN A 28 -0.25 -3.82 -2.68
N PRO A 29 -0.59 -4.32 -1.47
CA PRO A 29 -1.83 -3.92 -0.81
C PRO A 29 -1.84 -2.44 -0.39
N ILE A 30 -0.67 -1.82 -0.21
CA ILE A 30 -0.58 -0.41 0.19
C ILE A 30 -1.12 0.54 -0.88
N GLU A 31 -1.07 0.16 -2.16
CA GLU A 31 -1.63 0.98 -3.24
C GLU A 31 -3.14 1.18 -3.07
N HIS A 32 -3.84 0.13 -2.60
CA HIS A 32 -5.26 0.23 -2.31
C HIS A 32 -5.53 1.03 -1.03
N LEU A 33 -4.63 0.95 -0.05
CA LEU A 33 -4.72 1.77 1.14
C LEU A 33 -4.57 3.26 0.80
N TRP A 34 -3.68 3.59 -0.14
CA TRP A 34 -3.54 4.94 -0.66
C TRP A 34 -4.79 5.41 -1.41
N ASP A 35 -5.43 4.57 -2.23
CA ASP A 35 -6.72 4.90 -2.85
C ASP A 35 -7.80 5.21 -1.80
N VAL A 36 -7.90 4.40 -0.74
CA VAL A 36 -8.84 4.65 0.37
C VAL A 36 -8.58 6.01 1.01
N LEU A 37 -7.32 6.32 1.33
CA LEU A 37 -6.95 7.60 1.93
C LEU A 37 -7.24 8.78 1.00
N GLU A 38 -6.85 8.67 -0.27
CA GLU A 38 -7.06 9.71 -1.27
C GLU A 38 -8.55 10.02 -1.45
N ARG A 39 -9.40 8.98 -1.51
CA ARG A 39 -10.85 9.15 -1.62
C ARG A 39 -11.43 9.89 -0.42
N ARG A 40 -11.02 9.52 0.80
CA ARG A 40 -11.46 10.20 2.03
C ARG A 40 -11.05 11.68 2.06
N VAL A 41 -9.81 11.98 1.68
CA VAL A 41 -9.32 13.37 1.58
C VAL A 41 -10.08 14.16 0.50
N ARG A 42 -10.39 13.54 -0.64
CA ARG A 42 -11.20 14.15 -1.72
C ARG A 42 -12.64 14.41 -1.30
N GLU A 43 -13.21 13.57 -0.45
CA GLU A 43 -14.57 13.73 0.07
C GLU A 43 -14.65 14.72 1.25
N HIS A 44 -13.52 14.99 1.92
CA HIS A 44 -13.44 15.92 3.05
C HIS A 44 -13.92 17.33 2.69
N LYS A 45 -14.69 17.95 3.61
CA LYS A 45 -15.19 19.32 3.50
C LYS A 45 -14.95 20.10 4.81
N PRO A 46 -14.41 21.33 4.76
CA PRO A 46 -13.91 22.03 3.57
C PRO A 46 -12.67 21.34 2.99
N HIS A 47 -12.35 21.64 1.73
CA HIS A 47 -11.09 21.20 1.13
C HIS A 47 -9.91 21.97 1.73
N PRO A 48 -8.74 21.32 1.88
CA PRO A 48 -7.54 21.99 2.36
C PRO A 48 -7.09 23.06 1.37
N LYS A 49 -6.64 24.20 1.89
CA LYS A 49 -6.19 25.36 1.11
C LYS A 49 -4.67 25.48 1.04
N ASN A 50 -3.96 24.77 1.90
CA ASN A 50 -2.50 24.76 2.00
C ASN A 50 -2.02 23.37 2.43
N ILE A 51 -0.69 23.20 2.46
CA ILE A 51 -0.06 21.91 2.75
C ILE A 51 -0.28 21.54 4.22
N GLU A 52 -0.27 22.51 5.13
CA GLU A 52 -0.45 22.28 6.56
C GLU A 52 -1.84 21.70 6.86
N GLU A 53 -2.90 22.28 6.28
CA GLU A 53 -4.27 21.77 6.36
C GLU A 53 -4.38 20.38 5.72
N LEU A 54 -3.73 20.14 4.58
CA LEU A 54 -3.74 18.83 3.93
C LEU A 54 -3.07 17.76 4.81
N MET A 55 -1.96 18.09 5.46
CA MET A 55 -1.26 17.17 6.36
C MET A 55 -2.12 16.79 7.57
N VAL A 56 -2.81 17.76 8.18
CA VAL A 56 -3.75 17.49 9.28
C VAL A 56 -4.87 16.57 8.82
N ILE A 57 -5.49 16.83 7.67
CA ILE A 57 -6.57 15.97 7.14
C ILE A 57 -6.04 14.57 6.82
N LEU A 58 -4.85 14.44 6.24
CA LEU A 58 -4.22 13.14 5.96
C LEU A 58 -4.02 12.33 7.25
N GLU A 59 -3.49 12.95 8.30
CA GLU A 59 -3.31 12.29 9.59
C GLU A 59 -4.64 11.88 10.22
N GLU A 60 -5.65 12.76 10.19
CA GLU A 60 -6.98 12.46 10.70
C GLU A 60 -7.64 11.30 9.95
N GLU A 61 -7.63 11.32 8.62
CA GLU A 61 -8.25 10.28 7.79
C GLU A 61 -7.49 8.95 7.86
N TRP A 62 -6.17 9.00 7.99
CA TRP A 62 -5.32 7.83 8.24
C TRP A 62 -5.67 7.16 9.57
N ASN A 63 -5.81 7.94 10.65
CA ASN A 63 -6.16 7.42 11.96
C ASN A 63 -7.59 6.86 12.03
N LYS A 64 -8.47 7.26 11.11
CA LYS A 64 -9.82 6.71 10.96
C LYS A 64 -9.86 5.42 10.11
N ILE A 65 -8.74 4.94 9.57
CA ILE A 65 -8.73 3.70 8.79
C ILE A 65 -8.95 2.54 9.77
N GLU A 66 -10.05 1.84 9.57
CA GLU A 66 -10.43 0.73 10.43
C GLU A 66 -9.48 -0.46 10.22
N PRO A 67 -9.07 -1.16 11.29
CA PRO A 67 -8.24 -2.36 11.18
C PRO A 67 -8.81 -3.42 10.24
N GLU A 68 -10.14 -3.50 10.11
CA GLU A 68 -10.81 -4.41 9.19
C GLU A 68 -10.42 -4.17 7.73
N ILE A 69 -10.24 -2.90 7.31
CA ILE A 69 -9.76 -2.57 5.95
C ILE A 69 -8.37 -3.17 5.73
N LEU A 70 -7.48 -3.03 6.72
CA LEU A 70 -6.11 -3.55 6.65
C LEU A 70 -6.11 -5.08 6.59
N THR A 71 -6.91 -5.74 7.44
CA THR A 71 -7.06 -7.19 7.45
C THR A 71 -7.56 -7.70 6.10
N ASN A 72 -8.62 -7.09 5.55
CA ASN A 72 -9.19 -7.47 4.25
C ASN A 72 -8.18 -7.31 3.10
N LEU A 73 -7.33 -6.29 3.15
CA LEU A 73 -6.26 -6.10 2.15
C LEU A 73 -5.23 -7.23 2.22
N VAL A 74 -4.77 -7.60 3.41
CA VAL A 74 -3.82 -8.70 3.61
C VAL A 74 -4.44 -10.04 3.22
N GLU A 75 -5.66 -10.33 3.66
CA GLU A 75 -6.38 -11.57 3.33
C GLU A 75 -6.72 -11.69 1.84
N SER A 76 -6.69 -10.58 1.09
CA SER A 76 -6.88 -10.60 -0.36
C SER A 76 -5.65 -11.08 -1.14
N LEU A 77 -4.45 -11.09 -0.54
CA LEU A 77 -3.18 -11.41 -1.22
C LEU A 77 -3.20 -12.76 -1.96
N PRO A 78 -3.67 -13.88 -1.38
CA PRO A 78 -3.75 -15.15 -2.10
C PRO A 78 -4.57 -15.06 -3.39
N ARG A 79 -5.67 -14.30 -3.36
CA ARG A 79 -6.55 -14.08 -4.52
C ARG A 79 -5.88 -13.22 -5.60
N ARG A 80 -5.09 -12.22 -5.19
CA ARG A 80 -4.30 -11.36 -6.11
C ARG A 80 -3.21 -12.15 -6.80
N VAL A 81 -2.47 -12.96 -6.03
CA VAL A 81 -1.44 -13.87 -6.58
C VAL A 81 -2.07 -14.83 -7.56
N GLN A 82 -3.22 -15.44 -7.23
CA GLN A 82 -3.92 -16.31 -8.17
C GLN A 82 -4.31 -15.58 -9.45
N ALA A 83 -4.81 -14.34 -9.36
CA ALA A 83 -5.13 -13.56 -10.56
C ALA A 83 -3.92 -13.29 -11.45
N VAL A 84 -2.73 -13.07 -10.87
CA VAL A 84 -1.47 -12.90 -11.62
C VAL A 84 -1.04 -14.22 -12.27
N LEU A 85 -1.25 -15.36 -11.60
CA LEU A 85 -0.98 -16.67 -12.19
C LEU A 85 -1.91 -16.95 -13.37
N ASP A 86 -3.22 -16.67 -13.21
CA ASP A 86 -4.24 -16.84 -14.23
C ASP A 86 -4.03 -15.90 -15.43
N SER A 87 -3.46 -14.72 -15.20
CA SER A 87 -3.08 -13.77 -16.25
C SER A 87 -1.73 -14.07 -16.90
N HIS A 88 -1.03 -15.14 -16.47
CA HIS A 88 0.33 -15.47 -16.89
C HIS A 88 1.34 -14.34 -16.65
N GLY A 89 1.21 -13.63 -15.52
CA GLY A 89 2.08 -12.51 -15.15
C GLY A 89 1.69 -11.17 -15.77
N ASN A 90 0.59 -11.10 -16.54
CA ASN A 90 0.07 -9.84 -17.06
C ASN A 90 -0.69 -9.05 -15.98
N PRO A 91 -0.90 -7.72 -16.17
CA PRO A 91 -1.63 -6.90 -15.22
C PRO A 91 -3.01 -7.46 -14.87
N THR A 92 -3.37 -7.37 -13.60
CA THR A 92 -4.69 -7.78 -13.10
C THR A 92 -5.58 -6.57 -12.83
N ARG A 93 -6.80 -6.82 -12.34
CA ARG A 93 -7.76 -5.76 -11.96
C ARG A 93 -7.45 -5.10 -10.61
N TYR A 94 -6.53 -5.68 -9.85
CA TYR A 94 -6.09 -5.13 -8.58
C TYR A 94 -5.08 -4.00 -8.85
#